data_AF-A0A358XYR2-F1
#
_entry.id   AF-A0A358XYR2-F1
#
_cell.length_a   1.000
_cell.length_b   1.000
_cell.length_c   1.000
_cell.angle_alpha   90.00
_cell.angle_beta   90.00
_cell.angle_gamma   90.00
#
_symmetry.space_group_name_H-M   'P 1'
#
loop_
_entity.id
_entity.type
_entity.pdbx_description
1 polymer ?
#
loop_
_entity_poly.entity_id
_entity_poly.type
_entity_poly.pdbx_seq_one_letter_code
_entity_poly.pdbx_strand_id
1 'polypeptide(L)' 'MGLDDYHRQLILGILDLIASQTRTRLIFVSHLSEEWPACINQKLEFVSIGETTHSLIQHDL' A
#
# COMPACT_ATOMS: atom_id res chain seq x y z
N MET A 1 -11.31 -11.62 13.06
CA MET A 1 -12.25 -12.19 12.08
C MET A 1 -12.18 -11.35 10.82
N GLY A 2 -11.08 -11.46 10.09
CA GLY A 2 -10.80 -10.67 8.91
C GLY A 2 -10.03 -11.55 7.95
N LEU A 3 -10.28 -11.35 6.66
CA LEU A 3 -9.58 -11.96 5.52
C LEU A 3 -8.36 -12.81 5.95
N ASP A 4 -8.57 -14.11 6.05
CA ASP A 4 -7.50 -15.09 6.14
C ASP A 4 -6.53 -14.93 4.98
N ASP A 5 -5.30 -15.42 5.15
CA ASP A 5 -4.18 -15.11 4.26
C ASP A 5 -4.49 -15.46 2.79
N TYR A 6 -5.32 -16.48 2.55
CA TYR A 6 -5.81 -16.83 1.22
C TYR A 6 -6.61 -15.71 0.55
N HIS A 7 -7.65 -15.20 1.23
CA HIS A 7 -8.44 -14.11 0.68
C HIS A 7 -7.58 -12.85 0.51
N ARG A 8 -6.57 -12.64 1.37
CA ARG A 8 -5.70 -11.47 1.27
C ARG A 8 -4.85 -11.52 0.01
N GLN A 9 -4.23 -12.66 -0.27
CA GLN A 9 -3.48 -12.89 -1.50
C GLN A 9 -4.36 -12.70 -2.73
N LEU A 10 -5.62 -13.17 -2.69
CA LEU A 10 -6.57 -12.97 -3.79
C LEU A 10 -6.85 -11.48 -4.02
N ILE A 11 -7.10 -10.70 -2.96
CA ILE A 11 -7.33 -9.26 -3.09
C ILE A 11 -6.09 -8.55 -3.65
N LEU A 12 -4.89 -8.85 -3.14
CA LEU A 12 -3.65 -8.25 -3.64
C LEU A 12 -3.47 -8.52 -5.15
N GLY A 13 -3.66 -9.77 -5.58
CA GLY A 13 -3.58 -10.13 -7.00
C GLY A 13 -4.65 -9.47 -7.87
N ILE A 14 -5.87 -9.30 -7.37
CA ILE A 14 -6.94 -8.58 -8.10
C ILE A 14 -6.58 -7.10 -8.24
N LEU A 15 -6.02 -6.46 -7.21
CA LEU A 15 -5.58 -5.08 -7.28
C LEU A 15 -4.48 -4.90 -8.34
N ASP A 16 -3.52 -5.83 -8.40
CA ASP A 16 -2.49 -5.84 -9.44
C ASP A 16 -3.08 -5.99 -10.85
N LEU A 17 -4.09 -6.85 -11.00
CA LEU A 17 -4.78 -7.03 -12.28
C LEU A 17 -5.48 -5.74 -12.72
N ILE A 18 -6.21 -5.08 -11.82
CA ILE A 18 -6.92 -3.83 -12.12
C ILE A 18 -5.91 -2.72 -12.49
N ALA A 19 -4.82 -2.58 -11.74
CA ALA A 19 -3.80 -1.58 -11.98
C ALA A 19 -3.10 -1.77 -13.34
N SER A 20 -2.90 -3.02 -13.78
CA SER A 20 -2.29 -3.32 -15.09
C SER A 20 -3.23 -3.08 -16.27
N GLN A 21 -4.55 -3.22 -16.09
CA GLN A 21 -5.54 -3.10 -17.16
C GLN A 21 -6.16 -1.71 -17.28
N THR A 22 -6.00 -0.87 -16.26
CA THR A 22 -6.66 0.43 -16.18
C THR A 22 -5.67 1.53 -15.81
N ARG A 23 -5.93 2.76 -16.26
CA ARG A 23 -5.15 3.92 -15.84
C ARG A 23 -5.68 4.46 -14.50
N THR A 24 -5.44 3.72 -13.43
CA THR A 24 -5.88 4.06 -12.07
C THR A 24 -4.71 4.45 -11.18
N ARG A 25 -5.01 5.21 -10.11
CA ARG A 25 -4.06 5.52 -9.03
C ARG A 25 -4.51 4.79 -7.78
N LEU A 26 -3.70 3.87 -7.28
CA LEU A 26 -3.97 3.09 -6.08
C LEU A 26 -3.24 3.71 -4.88
N ILE A 27 -3.97 3.94 -3.80
CA ILE A 27 -3.38 4.25 -2.49
C ILE A 27 -3.69 3.07 -1.58
N PHE A 28 -2.65 2.41 -1.10
CA PHE A 28 -2.76 1.25 -0.24
C PHE A 28 -2.23 1.58 1.16
N VAL A 29 -3.04 1.32 2.19
CA VAL A 29 -2.68 1.54 3.60
C VAL A 29 -2.83 0.22 4.33
N SER A 30 -1.75 -0.24 4.94
CA SER A 30 -1.73 -1.48 5.71
C SER A 30 -0.98 -1.27 7.02
N HIS A 31 -1.37 -2.02 8.04
CA HIS A 31 -0.63 -2.12 9.30
C HIS A 31 0.49 -3.18 9.23
N LEU A 32 0.50 -4.02 8.19
CA LEU A 32 1.51 -5.04 7.95
C LEU A 32 2.48 -4.54 6.89
N SER A 33 3.74 -4.35 7.27
CA SER A 33 4.77 -3.71 6.46
C SER A 33 5.32 -4.58 5.32
N GLU A 34 4.86 -5.81 5.15
CA GLU A 34 5.39 -6.76 4.16
C GLU A 34 4.33 -7.27 3.18
N GLU A 35 3.08 -6.82 3.30
CA GLU A 35 1.96 -7.29 2.47
C GLU A 35 1.34 -6.14 1.68
N TRP A 36 1.88 -5.87 0.49
CA TRP A 36 1.34 -4.89 -0.47
C TRP A 36 1.27 -5.46 -1.88
N PRO A 37 0.40 -4.93 -2.75
CA PRO A 37 0.32 -5.38 -4.13
C PRO A 37 1.59 -5.03 -4.90
N ALA A 38 1.96 -5.87 -5.88
CA ALA A 38 3.21 -5.73 -6.62
C ALA A 38 3.25 -4.47 -7.51
N CYS A 39 2.09 -3.91 -7.84
CA CYS A 39 1.95 -2.68 -8.61
C CYS A 39 2.30 -1.40 -7.83
N ILE A 40 2.51 -1.48 -6.51
CA ILE A 40 2.96 -0.34 -5.71
C ILE A 40 4.40 0.00 -6.11
N ASN A 41 4.58 1.23 -6.59
CA ASN A 41 5.86 1.74 -7.07
C ASN A 41 6.41 2.89 -6.22
N GLN A 42 5.69 3.29 -5.17
CA GLN A 42 6.03 4.39 -4.28
C GLN A 42 5.58 4.04 -2.87
N LYS A 43 6.42 4.35 -1.88
CA LYS A 43 6.09 4.21 -0.46
C LYS A 43 6.11 5.58 0.20
N LEU A 44 5.02 5.91 0.87
CA LEU A 44 4.90 7.14 1.67
C LEU A 44 5.05 6.81 3.14
N GLU A 45 5.91 7.54 3.83
CA GLU A 45 6.17 7.40 5.26
C GLU A 45 5.91 8.72 5.99
N PHE A 46 5.21 8.64 7.12
CA PHE A 46 4.99 9.79 7.99
C PHE A 46 6.04 9.79 9.11
N VAL A 47 6.96 10.75 9.07
CA VAL A 47 7.99 10.92 10.10
C VAL A 47 7.60 12.07 11.02
N SER A 48 7.56 11.81 12.33
CA SER A 48 7.28 12.86 13.31
C SER A 48 8.39 13.91 13.32
N ILE A 49 8.02 15.19 13.20
CA ILE A 49 8.93 16.34 13.28
C ILE A 49 8.69 17.22 14.51
N GLY A 50 7.77 16.82 15.39
CA GLY A 50 7.37 17.55 16.59
C GLY A 50 6.16 16.88 17.24
N GLU A 51 5.61 17.49 18.30
CA GLU A 51 4.54 16.87 19.10
C GLU A 51 3.25 16.57 18.32
N THR A 52 2.91 17.39 17.32
CA THR A 52 1.66 17.25 16.54
C THR A 52 1.86 17.29 15.03
N THR A 53 3.11 17.45 14.57
CA THR A 53 3.41 17.63 13.15
C THR A 53 4.21 16.46 12.62
N HIS A 54 3.79 15.96 11.46
CA HIS A 54 4.47 14.89 10.74
C HIS A 54 4.88 15.41 9.37
N SER A 55 6.08 15.05 8.93
CA SER A 55 6.53 15.22 7.56
C SER A 55 6.22 13.98 6.75
N LEU A 56 5.78 14.15 5.51
CA LEU A 56 5.61 13.07 4.55
C LEU A 56 6.92 12.88 3.78
N ILE A 57 7.50 11.68 3.82
CA ILE A 57 8.66 11.30 3.03
C ILE A 57 8.21 10.28 1.98
N GLN A 58 8.61 10.49 0.74
CA GLN A 58 8.34 9.58 -0.37
C GLN A 58 9.61 8.81 -0.73
N HIS A 59 9.46 7.49 -0.86
CA HIS A 59 10.50 6.57 -1.27
C HIS A 59 10.08 5.87 -2.58
N ASP A 60 11.00 5.79 -3.54
CA ASP A 60 10.86 4.90 -4.68
C ASP A 60 11.10 3.44 -4.23
N LEU A 61 10.34 2.49 -4.80
CA LEU A 61 10.48 1.04 -4.53
C LEU A 61 11.20 0.30 -5.67
#